data_AF-A0A930B2F1-F1
#
_entry.id   AF-A0A930B2F1-F1
#
_cell.length_a   1.000
_cell.length_b   1.000
_cell.length_c   1.000
_cell.angle_alpha   90.00
_cell.angle_beta   90.00
_cell.angle_gamma   90.00
#
_symmetry.space_group_name_H-M   'P 1'
#
loop_
_entity.id
_entity.type
_entity.pdbx_description
1 polymer ?
#
loop_
_entity_poly.entity_id
_entity_poly.type
_entity_poly.pdbx_seq_one_letter_code
_entity_poly.pdbx_strand_id
1 'polypeptide(L)'
;MKTEFITAKRALILLVAVLFSGALLLWLPYEAKTNKGLALLVLVAILWLTEVIPITITAIAVPILSIILGLVETKPALQHFANPTIFLFFGGFALAASLSVNKLDKYIAHKVLSLARGNFLVAILLLFLVTAGLSMGISNTATAAMMIPLGIGLLKGLPYEENKGSYWFVILGITYSASIGGMGTLVGSPPNAIVSSNLGVTFQEWLWYGMPVVAGLLPLTILTLYFLFRPNLKVSMDKVKGDDNKNEPLNRKQWGAIIIFALTALFWIFSTQMNPIFSNLFGLEKIGDFDSVIALTAAILVCT
;
A
#
# COMPACT_ATOMS: atom_id res chain seq x y z
N MET A 1 1.13 -25.68 -3.49
CA MET A 1 0.04 -25.23 -2.60
C MET A 1 -0.13 -26.30 -1.54
N LYS A 2 0.42 -26.13 -0.33
CA LYS A 2 0.21 -27.10 0.75
C LYS A 2 -1.23 -26.96 1.21
N THR A 3 -2.03 -28.00 1.01
CA THR A 3 -3.38 -28.11 1.55
C THR A 3 -3.24 -28.28 3.07
N GLU A 4 -3.11 -27.17 3.80
CA GLU A 4 -3.28 -27.21 5.24
C GLU A 4 -4.72 -27.63 5.50
N PHE A 5 -4.92 -28.83 6.02
CA PHE A 5 -6.21 -29.28 6.51
C PHE A 5 -6.76 -28.21 7.46
N ILE A 6 -8.03 -27.83 7.24
CA ILE A 6 -8.75 -26.88 8.09
C ILE A 6 -8.69 -27.42 9.52
N THR A 7 -7.95 -26.75 10.40
CA THR A 7 -7.86 -27.12 11.81
C THR A 7 -9.27 -27.14 12.42
N ALA A 8 -9.53 -28.00 13.41
CA ALA A 8 -10.84 -28.10 14.06
C ALA A 8 -11.42 -26.73 14.50
N LYS A 9 -10.56 -25.81 14.95
CA LYS A 9 -10.92 -24.43 15.27
C LYS A 9 -11.43 -23.64 14.06
N ARG A 10 -10.76 -23.74 12.91
CA ARG A 10 -11.19 -23.09 11.66
C ARG A 10 -12.50 -23.69 11.14
N ALA A 11 -12.66 -25.00 11.24
CA ALA A 11 -13.89 -25.68 10.86
C ALA A 11 -15.07 -25.24 11.73
N LEU A 12 -14.85 -25.09 13.04
CA LEU A 12 -15.86 -24.57 13.97
C LEU A 12 -16.26 -23.14 13.62
N ILE A 13 -15.30 -22.24 13.38
CA ILE A 13 -15.60 -20.85 13.01
C ILE A 13 -16.42 -20.80 11.71
N LEU A 14 -16.04 -21.58 10.69
CA LEU A 14 -16.79 -21.68 9.44
C LEU A 14 -18.22 -22.18 9.68
N LEU A 15 -18.38 -23.24 10.47
CA LEU A 15 -19.68 -23.81 10.80
C LEU A 15 -20.55 -22.79 11.55
N VAL A 16 -20.00 -22.11 12.55
CA VAL A 16 -20.71 -21.06 13.29
C VAL A 16 -21.10 -19.90 12.37
N ALA A 17 -20.21 -19.45 11.48
CA ALA A 17 -20.52 -18.38 10.53
C ALA A 17 -21.67 -18.76 9.60
N VAL A 18 -21.64 -19.97 9.03
CA VAL A 18 -22.68 -20.47 8.12
C VAL A 18 -24.01 -20.66 8.86
N LEU A 19 -24.01 -21.25 10.05
CA LEU A 19 -25.22 -21.44 10.84
C LEU A 19 -25.83 -20.12 11.29
N PHE A 20 -25.00 -19.19 11.76
CA PHE A 20 -25.46 -17.87 12.19
C PHE A 20 -26.06 -17.09 11.01
N SER A 21 -25.38 -17.02 9.88
CA SER A 21 -25.92 -16.39 8.67
C SER A 21 -27.15 -17.12 8.13
N GLY A 22 -27.20 -18.44 8.21
CA GLY A 22 -28.38 -19.23 7.85
C GLY A 22 -29.59 -18.93 8.74
N ALA A 23 -29.38 -18.74 10.04
CA ALA A 23 -30.44 -18.32 10.96
C ALA A 23 -30.97 -16.92 10.63
N LEU A 24 -30.09 -15.98 10.23
CA LEU A 24 -30.50 -14.65 9.80
C LEU A 24 -31.44 -14.66 8.58
N LEU A 25 -31.29 -15.62 7.67
CA LEU A 25 -32.20 -15.76 6.52
C LEU A 25 -33.65 -15.98 6.96
N LEU A 26 -33.86 -16.72 8.05
CA LEU A 26 -35.17 -17.13 8.55
C LEU A 26 -35.74 -16.17 9.59
N TRP A 27 -34.89 -15.50 10.36
CA TRP A 27 -35.31 -14.78 11.57
C TRP A 27 -35.47 -13.27 11.39
N LEU A 28 -34.86 -12.68 10.35
CA LEU A 28 -34.96 -11.25 10.10
C LEU A 28 -36.37 -10.87 9.61
N PRO A 29 -36.97 -9.76 10.11
CA PRO A 29 -38.35 -9.38 9.81
C PRO A 29 -38.48 -8.55 8.51
N TYR A 30 -37.50 -8.62 7.59
CA TYR A 30 -37.52 -7.87 6.34
C TYR A 30 -37.94 -8.73 5.15
N GLU A 31 -38.06 -8.11 3.98
CA GLU A 31 -38.30 -8.81 2.73
C GLU A 31 -37.24 -9.89 2.47
N ALA A 32 -37.64 -10.99 1.82
CA ALA A 32 -36.77 -12.14 1.59
C ALA A 32 -35.44 -11.78 0.88
N LYS A 33 -35.48 -10.83 -0.06
CA LYS A 33 -34.26 -10.35 -0.75
C LYS A 33 -33.33 -9.58 0.21
N THR A 34 -33.88 -8.76 1.09
CA THR A 34 -33.15 -8.01 2.11
C THR A 34 -32.53 -8.94 3.15
N ASN A 35 -33.27 -9.94 3.63
CA ASN A 35 -32.75 -10.96 4.55
C ASN A 35 -31.55 -11.71 3.95
N LYS A 36 -31.64 -12.10 2.68
CA LYS A 36 -30.54 -12.74 1.94
C LYS A 36 -29.30 -11.86 1.84
N GLY A 37 -29.48 -10.58 1.53
CA GLY A 37 -28.39 -9.60 1.47
C GLY A 37 -27.69 -9.42 2.83
N LEU A 38 -28.47 -9.25 3.90
CA LEU A 38 -27.94 -9.08 5.26
C LEU A 38 -27.24 -10.33 5.78
N ALA A 39 -27.80 -11.52 5.53
CA ALA A 39 -27.16 -12.79 5.89
C ALA A 39 -25.81 -12.97 5.18
N LEU A 40 -25.74 -12.63 3.88
CA LEU A 40 -24.50 -12.65 3.12
C LEU A 40 -23.50 -11.64 3.64
N LEU A 41 -23.93 -10.40 3.94
CA LEU A 41 -23.08 -9.37 4.52
C LEU A 41 -22.43 -9.84 5.82
N VAL A 42 -23.24 -10.40 6.74
CA VAL A 42 -22.75 -10.93 8.02
C VAL A 42 -21.80 -12.10 7.80
N LEU A 43 -22.10 -13.00 6.86
CA LEU A 43 -21.23 -14.12 6.53
C LEU A 43 -19.84 -13.62 6.09
N VAL A 44 -19.81 -12.71 5.12
CA VAL A 44 -18.59 -12.14 4.57
C VAL A 44 -17.82 -11.36 5.65
N ALA A 45 -18.52 -10.61 6.50
CA ALA A 45 -17.91 -9.87 7.60
C ALA A 45 -17.22 -10.82 8.60
N ILE A 46 -17.87 -11.92 9.00
CA ILE A 46 -17.25 -12.92 9.89
C ILE A 46 -16.03 -13.55 9.21
N LEU A 47 -16.13 -13.92 7.94
CA LEU A 47 -15.02 -14.55 7.20
C LEU A 47 -13.82 -13.63 7.05
N TRP A 48 -14.02 -12.34 6.77
CA TRP A 48 -12.93 -11.36 6.66
C TRP A 48 -12.33 -11.00 8.02
N LEU A 49 -13.14 -10.79 9.07
CA LEU A 49 -12.62 -10.41 10.38
C LEU A 49 -11.88 -11.56 11.08
N THR A 50 -12.31 -12.79 10.86
CA THR A 50 -11.67 -13.97 11.46
C THR A 50 -10.50 -14.51 10.64
N GLU A 51 -10.40 -14.12 9.37
CA GLU A 51 -9.45 -14.67 8.39
C GLU A 51 -9.36 -16.21 8.42
N VAL A 52 -10.50 -16.86 8.70
CA VAL A 52 -10.57 -18.33 8.83
C VAL A 52 -10.21 -19.04 7.52
N ILE A 53 -10.51 -18.37 6.41
CA ILE A 53 -10.03 -18.65 5.06
C ILE A 53 -9.36 -17.38 4.51
N PRO A 54 -8.41 -17.50 3.56
CA PRO A 54 -7.76 -16.35 2.96
C PRO A 54 -8.75 -15.30 2.43
N ILE A 55 -8.48 -14.02 2.66
CA ILE A 55 -9.33 -12.88 2.27
C ILE A 55 -9.73 -12.94 0.77
N THR A 56 -8.80 -13.35 -0.10
CA THR A 56 -9.05 -13.54 -1.54
C THR A 56 -10.05 -14.65 -1.84
N ILE A 57 -10.02 -15.76 -1.09
CA ILE A 57 -10.98 -16.86 -1.26
C ILE A 57 -12.37 -16.37 -0.84
N THR A 58 -12.46 -15.64 0.29
CA THR A 58 -13.72 -14.99 0.70
C THR A 58 -14.23 -14.04 -0.39
N ALA A 59 -13.37 -13.21 -0.99
CA ALA A 59 -13.74 -12.27 -2.04
C ALA A 59 -14.28 -12.96 -3.31
N ILE A 60 -13.69 -14.09 -3.73
CA ILE A 60 -14.19 -14.88 -4.87
C ILE A 60 -15.49 -15.61 -4.52
N ALA A 61 -15.70 -15.97 -3.25
CA ALA A 61 -16.95 -16.58 -2.81
C ALA A 61 -18.15 -15.60 -2.85
N VAL A 62 -17.93 -14.29 -2.68
CA VAL A 62 -19.01 -13.28 -2.70
C VAL A 62 -19.90 -13.33 -3.95
N PRO A 63 -19.38 -13.24 -5.19
CA PRO A 63 -20.22 -13.32 -6.39
C PRO A 63 -20.93 -14.66 -6.50
N ILE A 64 -20.26 -15.78 -6.17
CA ILE A 64 -20.84 -17.12 -6.22
C ILE A 64 -22.04 -17.22 -5.27
N LEU A 65 -21.87 -16.81 -4.02
CA LEU A 65 -22.93 -16.83 -3.01
C LEU A 65 -24.06 -15.86 -3.36
N SER A 66 -23.74 -14.68 -3.90
CA SER A 66 -24.74 -13.72 -4.37
C SER A 66 -25.64 -14.29 -5.48
N ILE A 67 -25.06 -15.05 -6.41
CA ILE A 67 -25.79 -15.72 -7.50
C ILE A 67 -26.64 -16.87 -6.93
N ILE A 68 -26.06 -17.72 -6.06
CA ILE A 68 -26.78 -18.85 -5.43
C ILE A 68 -27.99 -18.35 -4.62
N LEU A 69 -27.86 -17.22 -3.93
CA LEU A 69 -28.95 -16.61 -3.17
C LEU A 69 -29.99 -15.91 -4.06
N GLY A 70 -29.71 -15.73 -5.36
CA GLY A 70 -30.58 -15.03 -6.30
C GLY A 70 -30.60 -13.52 -6.08
N LEU A 71 -29.50 -12.94 -5.58
CA LEU A 71 -29.39 -11.49 -5.33
C LEU A 71 -29.01 -10.72 -6.60
N VAL A 72 -28.11 -11.28 -7.41
CA VAL A 72 -27.50 -10.66 -8.59
C VAL A 72 -27.27 -11.72 -9.67
N GLU A 73 -27.40 -11.35 -10.95
CA GLU A 73 -27.06 -12.22 -12.08
C GLU A 73 -25.55 -12.40 -12.28
N THR A 74 -25.14 -13.45 -12.98
CA THR A 74 -23.72 -13.82 -13.15
C THR A 74 -22.87 -12.71 -13.76
N LYS A 75 -23.33 -12.09 -14.84
CA LYS A 75 -22.57 -11.03 -15.55
C LYS A 75 -22.31 -9.82 -14.64
N PRO A 76 -23.33 -9.16 -14.06
CA PRO A 76 -23.10 -8.02 -13.17
C PRO A 76 -22.28 -8.39 -11.92
N ALA A 77 -22.45 -9.60 -11.36
CA ALA A 77 -21.66 -10.04 -10.21
C ALA A 77 -20.14 -10.14 -10.52
N LEU A 78 -19.79 -10.64 -11.72
CA LEU A 78 -18.39 -10.81 -12.12
C LEU A 78 -17.75 -9.54 -12.70
N GLN A 79 -18.54 -8.62 -13.25
CA GLN A 79 -18.04 -7.36 -13.84
C GLN A 79 -17.24 -6.51 -12.84
N HIS A 80 -17.51 -6.62 -11.54
CA HIS A 80 -16.77 -5.90 -10.49
C HIS A 80 -15.27 -6.24 -10.45
N PHE A 81 -14.84 -7.42 -10.92
CA PHE A 81 -13.42 -7.79 -11.00
C PHE A 81 -12.67 -7.07 -12.12
N ALA A 82 -13.37 -6.43 -13.05
CA ALA A 82 -12.80 -5.62 -14.13
C ALA A 82 -12.91 -4.12 -13.85
N ASN A 83 -13.07 -3.70 -12.58
CA ASN A 83 -13.11 -2.30 -12.22
C ASN A 83 -11.76 -1.61 -12.58
N PRO A 84 -11.78 -0.43 -13.24
CA PRO A 84 -10.58 0.30 -13.65
C PRO A 84 -9.57 0.55 -12.53
N THR A 85 -10.03 0.82 -11.29
CA THR A 85 -9.16 1.02 -10.13
C THR A 85 -8.28 -0.21 -9.83
N ILE A 86 -8.73 -1.43 -10.17
CA ILE A 86 -7.91 -2.65 -10.06
C ILE A 86 -6.73 -2.56 -11.03
N PHE A 87 -6.94 -2.05 -12.24
CA PHE A 87 -5.89 -1.86 -13.24
C PHE A 87 -4.96 -0.69 -12.92
N LEU A 88 -5.48 0.38 -12.29
CA LEU A 88 -4.65 1.44 -11.69
C LEU A 88 -3.66 0.85 -10.69
N PHE A 89 -4.13 -0.01 -9.79
CA PHE A 89 -3.29 -0.71 -8.82
C PHE A 89 -2.31 -1.66 -9.46
N PHE A 90 -2.74 -2.43 -10.46
CA PHE A 90 -1.86 -3.32 -11.21
C PHE A 90 -0.68 -2.55 -11.83
N GLY A 91 -0.94 -1.41 -12.49
CA GLY A 91 0.12 -0.58 -13.07
C GLY A 91 1.04 0.04 -12.01
N GLY A 92 0.46 0.45 -10.87
CA GLY A 92 1.21 0.87 -9.70
C GLY A 92 2.16 -0.21 -9.15
N PHE A 93 1.69 -1.45 -9.04
CA PHE A 93 2.52 -2.58 -8.62
C PHE A 93 3.60 -2.93 -9.64
N ALA A 94 3.32 -2.84 -10.94
CA ALA A 94 4.33 -3.03 -11.98
C ALA A 94 5.46 -1.98 -11.88
N LEU A 95 5.08 -0.70 -11.69
CA LEU A 95 6.02 0.39 -11.42
C LEU A 95 6.86 0.15 -10.17
N ALA A 96 6.22 -0.20 -9.05
CA ALA A 96 6.88 -0.55 -7.80
C ALA A 96 7.87 -1.70 -7.96
N ALA A 97 7.46 -2.77 -8.64
CA ALA A 97 8.30 -3.93 -8.91
C ALA A 97 9.52 -3.55 -9.76
N SER A 98 9.36 -2.67 -10.75
CA SER A 98 10.47 -2.14 -11.56
C SER A 98 11.53 -1.48 -10.70
N LEU A 99 11.12 -0.59 -9.80
CA LEU A 99 12.04 0.10 -8.89
C LEU A 99 12.80 -0.90 -8.02
N SER A 100 12.12 -1.91 -7.50
CA SER A 100 12.73 -2.91 -6.62
C SER A 100 13.67 -3.88 -7.34
N VAL A 101 13.28 -4.39 -8.52
CA VAL A 101 14.12 -5.27 -9.35
C VAL A 101 15.39 -4.56 -9.80
N ASN A 102 15.30 -3.26 -10.12
CA ASN A 102 16.45 -2.43 -10.47
C ASN A 102 17.23 -1.90 -9.24
N LYS A 103 16.85 -2.29 -8.02
CA LYS A 103 17.43 -1.85 -6.73
C LYS A 103 17.44 -0.32 -6.55
N LEU A 104 16.54 0.38 -7.22
CA LEU A 104 16.41 1.83 -7.17
C LEU A 104 15.86 2.31 -5.83
N ASP A 105 14.94 1.55 -5.25
CA ASP A 105 14.42 1.72 -3.90
C ASP A 105 15.56 1.80 -2.85
N LYS A 106 16.50 0.86 -2.90
CA LYS A 106 17.70 0.84 -2.06
C LYS A 106 18.65 1.98 -2.40
N TYR A 107 18.88 2.24 -3.68
CA TYR A 107 19.77 3.33 -4.11
C TYR A 107 19.30 4.69 -3.56
N ILE A 108 18.00 5.01 -3.71
CA ILE A 108 17.39 6.24 -3.21
C ILE A 108 17.57 6.34 -1.70
N ALA A 109 17.28 5.25 -0.97
CA ALA A 109 17.40 5.23 0.48
C ALA A 109 18.83 5.52 0.95
N HIS A 110 19.84 4.86 0.37
CA HIS A 110 21.24 5.12 0.72
C HIS A 110 21.68 6.54 0.33
N LYS A 111 21.27 7.02 -0.85
CA LYS A 111 21.65 8.36 -1.33
C LYS A 111 21.09 9.45 -0.43
N VAL A 112 19.82 9.37 -0.05
CA VAL A 112 19.21 10.34 0.87
C VAL A 112 19.85 10.23 2.26
N LEU A 113 20.10 9.02 2.75
CA LEU A 113 20.74 8.83 4.06
C LEU A 113 22.17 9.40 4.11
N SER A 114 22.90 9.39 2.98
CA SER A 114 24.23 10.03 2.89
C SER A 114 24.20 11.55 3.16
N LEU A 115 23.04 12.20 3.00
CA LEU A 115 22.86 13.62 3.31
C LEU A 115 22.93 13.90 4.81
N ALA A 116 22.78 12.88 5.67
CA ALA A 116 22.87 13.05 7.12
C ALA A 116 24.28 13.45 7.59
N ARG A 117 25.32 13.23 6.77
CA ARG A 117 26.72 13.64 7.04
C ARG A 117 27.23 13.29 8.44
N GLY A 118 26.80 12.15 8.99
CA GLY A 118 27.21 11.66 10.33
C GLY A 118 26.34 12.15 11.50
N ASN A 119 25.31 12.97 11.27
CA ASN A 119 24.36 13.35 12.31
C ASN A 119 23.28 12.26 12.48
N PHE A 120 23.26 11.62 13.65
CA PHE A 120 22.35 10.51 13.96
C PHE A 120 20.87 10.88 13.91
N LEU A 121 20.49 12.03 14.49
CA LEU A 121 19.11 12.50 14.47
C LEU A 121 18.65 12.77 13.03
N VAL A 122 19.47 13.46 12.23
CA VAL A 122 19.16 13.74 10.83
C VAL A 122 19.03 12.44 10.04
N ALA A 123 19.90 11.45 10.28
CA ALA A 123 19.81 10.14 9.65
C ALA A 123 18.48 9.44 9.92
N ILE A 124 18.02 9.44 11.18
CA ILE A 124 16.74 8.82 11.56
C ILE A 124 15.55 9.56 10.93
N LEU A 125 15.53 10.89 10.97
CA LEU A 125 14.45 11.68 10.37
C LEU A 125 14.38 11.50 8.86
N LEU A 126 15.53 11.47 8.18
CA LEU A 126 15.61 11.17 6.76
C LEU A 126 15.16 9.73 6.48
N LEU A 127 15.50 8.77 7.34
CA LEU A 127 15.05 7.39 7.21
C LEU A 127 13.52 7.30 7.26
N PHE A 128 12.87 7.99 8.20
CA PHE A 128 11.41 8.04 8.31
C PHE A 128 10.76 8.73 7.10
N LEU A 129 11.32 9.85 6.66
CA LEU A 129 10.82 10.58 5.50
C LEU A 129 10.91 9.77 4.21
N VAL A 130 12.06 9.12 3.97
CA VAL A 130 12.26 8.23 2.81
C VAL A 130 11.33 7.04 2.90
N THR A 131 11.16 6.45 4.09
CA THR A 131 10.25 5.33 4.29
C THR A 131 8.82 5.74 3.90
N ALA A 132 8.35 6.89 4.37
CA ALA A 132 7.02 7.40 4.00
C ALA A 132 6.91 7.67 2.48
N GLY A 133 7.90 8.33 1.88
CA GLY A 133 7.90 8.64 0.45
C GLY A 133 7.94 7.40 -0.45
N LEU A 134 8.76 6.39 -0.11
CA LEU A 134 8.79 5.13 -0.85
C LEU A 134 7.48 4.35 -0.70
N SER A 135 6.86 4.39 0.48
CA SER A 135 5.60 3.67 0.72
C SER A 135 4.41 4.25 -0.05
N MET A 136 4.47 5.49 -0.52
CA MET A 136 3.48 6.06 -1.43
C MET A 136 3.45 5.36 -2.80
N GLY A 137 4.57 4.76 -3.23
CA GLY A 137 4.69 4.17 -4.57
C GLY A 137 4.87 2.66 -4.59
N ILE A 138 5.22 2.04 -3.46
CA ILE A 138 5.55 0.61 -3.38
C ILE A 138 4.46 -0.15 -2.63
N SER A 139 4.76 -0.65 -1.43
CA SER A 139 3.81 -1.23 -0.50
C SER A 139 4.36 -1.07 0.90
N ASN A 140 3.46 -0.93 1.88
CA ASN A 140 3.86 -0.69 3.27
C ASN A 140 4.76 -1.81 3.80
N THR A 141 4.38 -3.07 3.57
CA THR A 141 5.14 -4.24 4.02
C THR A 141 6.50 -4.34 3.35
N ALA A 142 6.59 -4.14 2.02
CA ALA A 142 7.88 -4.20 1.32
C ALA A 142 8.81 -3.06 1.73
N THR A 143 8.27 -1.85 1.85
CA THR A 143 9.04 -0.67 2.27
C THR A 143 9.59 -0.85 3.68
N ALA A 144 8.76 -1.32 4.64
CA ALA A 144 9.22 -1.61 5.99
C ALA A 144 10.30 -2.70 6.01
N ALA A 145 10.07 -3.83 5.32
CA ALA A 145 11.04 -4.92 5.24
C ALA A 145 12.38 -4.50 4.63
N MET A 146 12.37 -3.57 3.69
CA MET A 146 13.59 -3.00 3.10
C MET A 146 14.30 -2.02 4.03
N MET A 147 13.56 -1.16 4.72
CA MET A 147 14.12 -0.06 5.52
C MET A 147 14.59 -0.50 6.91
N ILE A 148 13.98 -1.53 7.51
CA ILE A 148 14.38 -2.06 8.82
C ILE A 148 15.87 -2.45 8.85
N PRO A 149 16.42 -3.21 7.88
CA PRO A 149 17.86 -3.50 7.84
C PRO A 149 18.74 -2.25 7.83
N LEU A 150 18.35 -1.17 7.13
CA LEU A 150 19.08 0.10 7.14
C LEU A 150 19.01 0.77 8.52
N GLY A 151 17.84 0.77 9.15
CA GLY A 151 17.67 1.25 10.53
C GLY A 151 18.51 0.49 11.55
N ILE A 152 18.56 -0.85 11.45
CA ILE A 152 19.44 -1.68 12.28
C ILE A 152 20.91 -1.35 12.01
N GLY A 153 21.27 -1.12 10.74
CA GLY A 153 22.61 -0.67 10.36
C GLY A 153 23.02 0.64 11.03
N LEU A 154 22.09 1.60 11.16
CA LEU A 154 22.33 2.86 11.88
C LEU A 154 22.50 2.68 13.39
N LEU A 155 21.85 1.67 13.97
CA LEU A 155 21.95 1.36 15.41
C LEU A 155 23.17 0.49 15.74
N LYS A 156 23.87 -0.02 14.73
CA LYS A 156 25.01 -0.92 14.91
C LYS A 156 26.14 -0.19 15.64
N GLY A 157 26.58 -0.75 16.76
CA GLY A 157 27.61 -0.16 17.63
C GLY A 157 27.06 0.53 18.88
N LEU A 158 25.73 0.67 19.00
CA LEU A 158 25.10 1.11 20.24
C LEU A 158 24.86 -0.08 21.17
N PRO A 159 25.31 -0.03 22.44
CA PRO A 159 24.93 -1.04 23.44
C PRO A 159 23.41 -1.08 23.59
N TYR A 160 22.80 -2.22 23.30
CA TYR A 160 21.34 -2.38 23.32
C TYR A 160 20.74 -2.05 24.69
N GLU A 161 21.36 -2.56 25.77
CA GLU A 161 20.84 -2.39 27.13
C GLU A 161 20.73 -0.91 27.55
N GLU A 162 21.65 -0.07 27.09
CA GLU A 162 21.67 1.36 27.39
C GLU A 162 20.80 2.18 26.42
N ASN A 163 20.47 1.64 25.24
CA ASN A 163 19.83 2.38 24.15
C ASN A 163 18.53 1.75 23.65
N LYS A 164 17.85 0.91 24.45
CA LYS A 164 16.60 0.23 24.06
C LYS A 164 15.57 1.17 23.45
N GLY A 165 15.44 2.38 24.00
CA GLY A 165 14.56 3.43 23.49
C GLY A 165 14.88 3.83 22.04
N SER A 166 16.16 3.98 21.69
CA SER A 166 16.60 4.28 20.32
C SER A 166 16.27 3.16 19.33
N TYR A 167 16.43 1.89 19.76
CA TYR A 167 16.07 0.74 18.92
C TYR A 167 14.57 0.71 18.59
N TRP A 168 13.71 0.83 19.61
CA TRP A 168 12.26 0.85 19.40
C TRP A 168 11.79 2.08 18.63
N PHE A 169 12.37 3.26 18.91
CA PHE A 169 12.08 4.48 18.18
C PHE A 169 12.34 4.33 16.68
N VAL A 170 13.48 3.77 16.29
CA VAL A 170 13.84 3.59 14.87
C VAL A 170 13.00 2.50 14.22
N ILE A 171 12.88 1.32 14.83
CA ILE A 171 12.15 0.19 14.22
C ILE A 171 10.66 0.53 14.08
N LEU A 172 10.02 1.01 15.14
CA LEU A 172 8.61 1.39 15.09
C LEU A 172 8.39 2.63 14.23
N GLY A 173 9.32 3.59 14.27
CA GLY A 173 9.28 4.76 13.41
C GLY A 173 9.25 4.38 11.93
N ILE A 174 10.10 3.44 11.49
CA ILE A 174 10.07 2.90 10.12
C ILE A 174 8.71 2.26 9.82
N THR A 175 8.22 1.36 10.68
CA THR A 175 6.95 0.66 10.40
C THR A 175 5.77 1.62 10.32
N TYR A 176 5.69 2.62 11.21
CA TYR A 176 4.65 3.63 11.17
C TYR A 176 4.81 4.58 9.99
N SER A 177 6.03 5.02 9.68
CA SER A 177 6.29 5.85 8.50
C SER A 177 5.88 5.14 7.20
N ALA A 178 6.10 3.82 7.09
CA ALA A 178 5.62 3.05 5.94
C ALA A 178 4.09 3.05 5.87
N SER A 179 3.41 2.72 6.96
CA SER A 179 1.94 2.75 7.01
C SER A 179 1.36 4.13 6.71
N ILE A 180 1.95 5.19 7.26
CA ILE A 180 1.52 6.57 7.04
C ILE A 180 1.78 6.99 5.59
N GLY A 181 2.98 6.73 5.07
CA GLY A 181 3.32 7.01 3.68
C GLY A 181 2.35 6.39 2.68
N GLY A 182 1.92 5.15 2.91
CA GLY A 182 0.93 4.47 2.08
C GLY A 182 -0.44 5.15 2.00
N MET A 183 -0.76 6.07 2.91
CA MET A 183 -1.99 6.89 2.84
C MET A 183 -1.86 8.07 1.88
N GLY A 184 -0.65 8.45 1.47
CA GLY A 184 -0.39 9.66 0.68
C GLY A 184 -0.96 9.65 -0.74
N THR A 185 -1.05 8.48 -1.38
CA THR A 185 -1.44 8.33 -2.79
C THR A 185 -2.45 7.19 -2.94
N LEU A 186 -3.18 7.16 -4.07
CA LEU A 186 -4.13 6.07 -4.34
C LEU A 186 -3.46 4.70 -4.38
N VAL A 187 -2.25 4.59 -4.95
CA VAL A 187 -1.56 3.31 -5.16
C VAL A 187 -0.91 2.77 -3.86
N GLY A 188 -0.66 3.63 -2.88
CA GLY A 188 0.12 3.27 -1.68
C GLY A 188 -0.51 2.16 -0.82
N SER A 189 -1.85 2.06 -0.77
CA SER A 189 -2.50 0.99 0.00
C SER A 189 -3.89 0.57 -0.53
N PRO A 190 -4.28 -0.71 -0.41
CA PRO A 190 -5.57 -1.20 -0.90
C PRO A 190 -6.82 -0.46 -0.36
N PRO A 191 -6.88 0.01 0.91
CA PRO A 191 -8.00 0.83 1.38
C PRO A 191 -8.26 2.08 0.52
N ASN A 192 -7.20 2.74 0.04
CA ASN A 192 -7.32 3.93 -0.82
C ASN A 192 -7.97 3.54 -2.16
N ALA A 193 -7.62 2.38 -2.71
CA ALA A 193 -8.25 1.79 -3.89
C ALA A 193 -9.75 1.60 -3.70
N ILE A 194 -10.14 1.05 -2.55
CA ILE A 194 -11.54 0.74 -2.24
C ILE A 194 -12.33 2.04 -2.19
N VAL A 195 -11.78 3.09 -1.59
CA VAL A 195 -12.44 4.41 -1.57
C VAL A 195 -12.56 4.98 -2.99
N SER A 196 -11.48 4.94 -3.79
CA SER A 196 -11.50 5.41 -5.17
C SER A 196 -12.51 4.66 -6.03
N SER A 197 -12.59 3.33 -5.93
CA SER A 197 -13.50 2.52 -6.74
C SER A 197 -14.98 2.70 -6.39
N ASN A 198 -15.28 3.08 -5.14
CA ASN A 198 -16.66 3.31 -4.69
C ASN A 198 -17.11 4.76 -4.83
N LEU A 199 -16.20 5.73 -4.69
CA LEU A 199 -16.52 7.17 -4.74
C LEU A 199 -16.09 7.83 -6.05
N GLY A 200 -15.38 7.13 -6.94
CA GLY A 200 -14.89 7.68 -8.21
C GLY A 200 -13.81 8.75 -8.04
N VAL A 201 -13.08 8.73 -6.93
CA VAL A 201 -12.02 9.72 -6.63
C VAL A 201 -10.80 9.45 -7.51
N THR A 202 -10.38 10.47 -8.26
CA THR A 202 -9.18 10.45 -9.12
C THR A 202 -7.89 10.50 -8.31
N PHE A 203 -6.76 10.15 -8.94
CA PHE A 203 -5.45 10.21 -8.28
C PHE A 203 -5.12 11.61 -7.77
N GLN A 204 -5.36 12.62 -8.60
CA GLN A 204 -5.10 14.03 -8.26
C GLN A 204 -5.98 14.50 -7.09
N GLU A 205 -7.27 14.14 -7.07
CA GLU A 205 -8.16 14.48 -5.96
C GLU A 205 -7.69 13.82 -4.66
N TRP A 206 -7.25 12.55 -4.72
CA TRP A 206 -6.74 11.87 -3.55
C TRP A 206 -5.53 12.57 -2.93
N LEU A 207 -4.62 13.15 -3.73
CA LEU A 207 -3.45 13.85 -3.19
C LEU A 207 -3.84 14.98 -2.23
N TRP A 208 -4.97 15.66 -2.47
CA TRP A 208 -5.49 16.70 -1.58
C TRP A 208 -6.01 16.17 -0.25
N TYR A 209 -6.33 14.88 -0.15
CA TYR A 209 -6.70 14.22 1.10
C TYR A 209 -5.49 13.53 1.75
N GLY A 210 -4.76 12.72 0.98
CA GLY A 210 -3.66 11.88 1.45
C GLY A 210 -2.44 12.68 1.89
N MET A 211 -2.01 13.69 1.12
CA MET A 211 -0.79 14.44 1.45
C MET A 211 -0.93 15.25 2.75
N PRO A 212 -2.04 15.96 3.03
CA PRO A 212 -2.24 16.59 4.33
C PRO A 212 -2.25 15.60 5.50
N VAL A 213 -2.86 14.42 5.32
CA VAL A 213 -2.86 13.37 6.34
C VAL A 213 -1.44 12.91 6.64
N VAL A 214 -0.61 12.66 5.62
CA VAL A 214 0.81 12.30 5.81
C VAL A 214 1.57 13.44 6.49
N ALA A 215 1.39 14.68 6.04
CA ALA A 215 2.08 15.85 6.56
C ALA A 215 1.75 16.11 8.05
N GLY A 216 0.53 15.78 8.50
CA GLY A 216 0.14 15.90 9.91
C GLY A 216 0.50 14.69 10.76
N LEU A 217 0.18 13.47 10.29
CA LEU A 217 0.35 12.25 11.09
C LEU A 217 1.81 11.82 11.22
N LEU A 218 2.65 12.07 10.21
CA LEU A 218 4.06 11.65 10.28
C LEU A 218 4.81 12.39 11.40
N PRO A 219 4.81 13.73 11.47
CA PRO A 219 5.41 14.45 12.60
C PRO A 219 4.77 14.08 13.94
N LEU A 220 3.44 13.97 14.00
CA LEU A 220 2.74 13.60 15.24
C LEU A 220 3.19 12.23 15.77
N THR A 221 3.36 11.26 14.87
CA THR A 221 3.83 9.92 15.24
C THR A 221 5.28 9.95 15.69
N ILE A 222 6.14 10.68 14.98
CA ILE A 222 7.55 10.85 15.38
C ILE A 222 7.64 11.49 16.77
N LEU A 223 6.86 12.54 17.04
CA LEU A 223 6.80 13.19 18.36
C LEU A 223 6.30 12.22 19.43
N THR A 224 5.24 11.47 19.16
CA THR A 224 4.68 10.48 20.09
C THR A 224 5.70 9.40 20.44
N LEU A 225 6.37 8.84 19.43
CA LEU A 225 7.43 7.86 19.63
C LEU A 225 8.64 8.45 20.38
N TYR A 226 8.98 9.72 20.09
CA TYR A 226 10.07 10.42 20.76
C TYR A 226 9.79 10.56 22.27
N PHE A 227 8.58 10.98 22.65
CA PHE A 227 8.21 11.13 24.06
C PHE A 227 8.06 9.79 24.80
N LEU A 228 7.57 8.75 24.10
CA LEU A 228 7.36 7.42 24.67
C LEU A 228 8.69 6.70 24.92
N PHE A 229 9.59 6.70 23.93
CA PHE A 229 10.82 5.91 23.98
C PHE A 229 12.05 6.70 24.42
N ARG A 230 11.99 8.04 24.42
CA ARG A 230 13.08 8.96 24.82
C ARG A 230 14.44 8.52 24.24
N PRO A 231 14.56 8.43 22.91
CA PRO A 231 15.75 7.88 22.27
C PRO A 231 16.99 8.72 22.60
N ASN A 232 18.13 8.08 22.78
CA ASN A 232 19.40 8.76 22.90
C ASN A 232 19.87 9.21 21.50
N LEU A 233 19.70 10.50 21.21
CA LEU A 233 19.98 11.09 19.89
C LEU A 233 21.38 11.71 19.76
N LYS A 234 22.16 11.77 20.85
CA LYS A 234 23.47 12.47 20.90
C LYS A 234 24.65 11.58 20.49
N VAL A 235 24.36 10.43 19.91
CA VAL A 235 25.39 9.51 19.46
C VAL A 235 26.10 10.11 18.24
N SER A 236 27.40 10.34 18.36
CA SER A 236 28.24 10.58 17.20
C SER A 236 28.31 9.27 16.42
N MET A 237 27.75 9.27 15.21
CA MET A 237 28.00 8.16 14.30
C MET A 237 29.47 8.27 13.89
N ASP A 238 30.31 7.40 14.46
CA ASP A 238 31.55 7.03 13.75
C ASP A 238 31.10 6.67 12.36
N LYS A 239 31.54 7.49 11.38
CA LYS A 239 31.07 7.51 9.99
C LYS A 239 30.52 6.14 9.70
N VAL A 240 29.18 6.00 9.68
CA VAL A 240 28.58 4.76 9.19
C VAL A 240 29.31 4.57 7.89
N LYS A 241 30.19 3.57 7.85
CA LYS A 241 30.78 3.10 6.61
C LYS A 241 29.58 2.47 5.94
N GLY A 242 28.70 3.33 5.43
CA GLY A 242 27.66 3.00 4.51
C GLY A 242 28.45 2.33 3.43
N ASP A 243 28.24 1.02 3.32
CA ASP A 243 29.01 0.12 2.50
C ASP A 243 29.57 0.91 1.31
N ASP A 244 30.89 1.06 1.24
CA ASP A 244 31.61 1.81 0.20
C ASP A 244 31.35 1.21 -1.21
N ASN A 245 30.41 0.27 -1.31
CA ASN A 245 29.69 -0.12 -2.50
C ASN A 245 28.87 1.04 -3.11
N LYS A 246 29.65 1.99 -3.62
CA LYS A 246 29.58 2.58 -4.94
C LYS A 246 28.46 3.60 -5.16
N ASN A 247 28.90 4.86 -5.24
CA ASN A 247 28.45 5.82 -6.25
C ASN A 247 28.66 5.26 -7.68
N GLU A 248 28.19 4.04 -7.95
CA GLU A 248 28.14 3.51 -9.30
C GLU A 248 27.09 4.35 -10.04
N PRO A 249 27.46 4.91 -11.21
CA PRO A 249 26.51 5.68 -12.00
C PRO A 249 25.33 4.79 -12.38
N LEU A 250 24.13 5.38 -12.37
CA LEU A 250 22.90 4.68 -12.71
C LEU A 250 23.00 4.10 -14.13
N ASN A 251 22.67 2.82 -14.28
CA ASN A 251 22.63 2.16 -15.58
C ASN A 251 21.42 2.67 -16.40
N ARG A 252 21.46 2.49 -17.73
CA ARG A 252 20.37 2.82 -18.66
C ARG A 252 19.02 2.23 -18.24
N LYS A 253 18.99 1.00 -17.71
CA LYS A 253 17.75 0.38 -17.19
C LYS A 253 17.19 1.10 -15.96
N GLN A 254 18.08 1.50 -15.05
CA GLN A 254 17.71 2.28 -13.86
C GLN A 254 17.19 3.66 -14.23
N TRP A 255 17.85 4.35 -15.17
CA TRP A 255 17.36 5.61 -15.71
C TRP A 255 16.01 5.47 -16.40
N GLY A 256 15.81 4.42 -17.21
CA GLY A 256 14.53 4.13 -17.83
C GLY A 256 13.41 3.98 -16.81
N ALA A 257 13.62 3.18 -15.76
CA ALA A 257 12.63 3.00 -14.69
C ALA A 257 12.31 4.30 -13.94
N ILE A 258 13.32 5.13 -13.62
CA ILE A 258 13.12 6.45 -12.99
C ILE A 258 12.29 7.37 -13.90
N ILE A 259 12.63 7.42 -15.20
CA ILE A 259 11.94 8.30 -16.16
C ILE A 259 10.49 7.87 -16.31
N ILE A 260 10.22 6.57 -16.50
CA ILE A 260 8.85 6.05 -16.63
C ILE A 260 8.07 6.37 -15.36
N PHE A 261 8.63 6.10 -14.17
CA PHE A 261 7.98 6.40 -12.91
C PHE A 261 7.67 7.91 -12.75
N ALA A 262 8.64 8.77 -13.05
CA ALA A 262 8.48 10.21 -12.93
C ALA A 262 7.43 10.76 -13.91
N LEU A 263 7.41 10.27 -15.16
CA LEU A 263 6.41 10.63 -16.15
C LEU A 263 5.01 10.16 -15.74
N THR A 264 4.87 8.92 -15.27
CA THR A 264 3.59 8.40 -14.78
C THR A 264 3.08 9.21 -13.59
N ALA A 265 3.94 9.49 -12.61
CA ALA A 265 3.58 10.33 -11.46
C ALA A 265 3.15 11.74 -11.90
N LEU A 266 3.84 12.34 -12.87
CA LEU A 266 3.49 13.64 -13.44
C LEU A 266 2.10 13.60 -14.09
N PHE A 267 1.84 12.59 -14.93
CA PHE A 267 0.53 12.43 -15.58
C PHE A 267 -0.60 12.22 -14.58
N TRP A 268 -0.36 11.48 -13.49
CA TRP A 268 -1.34 11.30 -12.42
C TRP A 268 -1.58 12.56 -11.59
N ILE A 269 -0.54 13.35 -11.29
CA ILE A 269 -0.67 14.61 -10.55
C ILE A 269 -1.51 15.62 -11.33
N PHE A 270 -1.41 15.61 -12.66
CA PHE A 270 -2.13 16.51 -13.54
C PHE A 270 -3.25 15.82 -14.32
N SER A 271 -3.78 14.69 -13.84
CA SER A 271 -4.66 13.84 -14.64
C SER A 271 -5.94 14.56 -15.09
N THR A 272 -6.49 15.44 -14.25
CA THR A 272 -7.69 16.23 -14.60
C THR A 272 -7.42 17.26 -15.70
N GLN A 273 -6.21 17.84 -15.75
CA GLN A 273 -5.79 18.79 -16.78
C GLN A 273 -5.34 18.07 -18.06
N MET A 274 -4.70 16.91 -17.94
CA MET A 274 -4.10 16.20 -19.07
C MET A 274 -5.10 15.36 -19.85
N ASN A 275 -6.13 14.81 -19.20
CA ASN A 275 -7.19 14.05 -19.86
C ASN A 275 -7.86 14.83 -21.02
N PRO A 276 -8.35 16.08 -20.84
CA PRO A 276 -8.94 16.83 -21.96
C PRO A 276 -7.93 17.21 -23.04
N ILE A 277 -6.66 17.49 -22.68
CA ILE A 277 -5.61 17.80 -23.66
C ILE A 277 -5.35 16.60 -24.57
N PHE A 278 -5.20 15.41 -24.00
CA PHE A 278 -5.01 14.18 -24.76
C PHE A 278 -6.23 13.83 -25.60
N SER A 279 -7.42 13.91 -25.00
CA SER A 279 -8.66 13.59 -25.71
C SER A 279 -8.86 14.50 -26.93
N ASN A 280 -8.60 15.81 -26.79
CA ASN A 280 -8.67 16.76 -27.90
C ASN A 280 -7.59 16.54 -28.96
N LEU A 281 -6.35 16.22 -28.55
CA LEU A 281 -5.23 16.00 -29.45
C LEU A 281 -5.47 14.80 -30.39
N PHE A 282 -6.13 13.75 -29.89
CA PHE A 282 -6.41 12.53 -30.64
C PHE A 282 -7.84 12.46 -31.20
N GLY A 283 -8.65 13.51 -31.02
CA GLY A 283 -10.05 13.53 -31.48
C GLY A 283 -10.94 12.50 -30.78
N LEU A 284 -10.62 12.17 -29.52
CA LEU A 284 -11.32 11.18 -28.70
C LEU A 284 -12.34 11.87 -27.79
N GLU A 285 -13.40 11.13 -27.43
CA GLU A 285 -14.18 11.48 -26.25
C GLU A 285 -13.33 11.39 -24.99
N LYS A 286 -13.70 12.16 -23.95
CA LYS A 286 -12.97 12.18 -22.68
C LYS A 286 -12.84 10.76 -22.12
N ILE A 287 -11.61 10.33 -21.87
CA ILE A 287 -11.35 9.00 -21.31
C ILE A 287 -11.94 8.96 -19.89
N GLY A 288 -12.83 7.99 -19.64
CA GLY A 288 -13.49 7.81 -18.33
C GLY A 288 -12.49 7.64 -17.20
N ASP A 289 -11.73 6.53 -17.22
CA ASP A 289 -10.74 6.18 -16.20
C ASP A 289 -9.30 6.44 -16.66
N PHE A 290 -8.99 7.71 -16.88
CA PHE A 290 -7.69 8.14 -17.43
C PHE A 290 -6.49 7.68 -16.58
N ASP A 291 -6.60 7.71 -15.26
CA ASP A 291 -5.54 7.26 -14.34
C ASP A 291 -5.17 5.79 -14.55
N SER A 292 -6.16 4.95 -14.80
CA SER A 292 -6.00 3.51 -15.04
C SER A 292 -5.32 3.24 -16.39
N VAL A 293 -5.65 4.04 -17.42
CA VAL A 293 -5.00 3.97 -18.73
C VAL A 293 -3.52 4.33 -18.61
N ILE A 294 -3.18 5.41 -17.92
CA ILE A 294 -1.78 5.80 -17.65
C ILE A 294 -1.03 4.66 -16.93
N ALA A 295 -1.67 4.05 -15.93
CA ALA A 295 -1.09 2.94 -15.17
C ALA A 295 -0.76 1.73 -16.06
N LEU A 296 -1.67 1.35 -16.95
CA LEU A 296 -1.47 0.25 -17.89
C LEU A 296 -0.39 0.56 -18.93
N THR A 297 -0.34 1.79 -19.45
CA THR A 297 0.74 2.23 -20.34
C THR A 297 2.09 2.12 -19.64
N ALA A 298 2.18 2.57 -18.39
CA ALA A 298 3.39 2.48 -17.60
C ALA A 298 3.81 1.02 -17.35
N ALA A 299 2.85 0.14 -17.06
CA ALA A 299 3.10 -1.28 -16.87
C ALA A 299 3.71 -1.92 -18.13
N ILE A 300 3.21 -1.57 -19.31
CA ILE A 300 3.77 -2.04 -20.59
C ILE A 300 5.22 -1.56 -20.74
N LEU A 301 5.46 -0.25 -20.57
CA LEU A 301 6.79 0.35 -20.76
C LEU A 301 7.85 -0.19 -19.80
N VAL A 302 7.45 -0.58 -18.59
CA VAL A 302 8.34 -1.19 -17.60
C VAL A 302 8.68 -2.64 -17.94
N CYS A 303 7.77 -3.37 -18.58
CA CYS A 303 7.93 -4.79 -18.88
C CYS A 303 8.70 -5.05 -20.19
N THR A 304 8.86 -4.04 -21.04
CA THR A 304 9.60 -4.08 -22.31
C THR A 304 11.06 -3.68 -22.13
#